data_AF-A0A512HRJ9-F1
#
_entry.id   AF-A0A512HRJ9-F1
#
_cell.length_a   1.000
_cell.length_b   1.000
_cell.length_c   1.000
_cell.angle_alpha   90.00
_cell.angle_beta   90.00
_cell.angle_gamma   90.00
#
_symmetry.space_group_name_H-M   'P 1'
#
loop_
_entity.id
_entity.type
_entity.pdbx_description
1 polymer ?
#
loop_
_entity_poly.entity_id
_entity_poly.type
_entity_poly.pdbx_seq_one_letter_code
_entity_poly.pdbx_strand_id
1 'polypeptide(L)'
;MASKASSISTATGVDWSAWDAWLRAEGALDLPHPEIAKLALRRVHELGITTHAGNGKPFNDGWWAQTIAIEFGHQHGLREKGQSSTGDHAVSASKKVVGSLDDLLDRWLAAVAGQTDFDGVKLEGEPRISSTEKWRYWRAKLTDGSSVNVDISADRIAVQHAGLESAADGERWRPYWKTVLSSLV
;
A
#
# COMPACT_ATOMS: atom_id res chain seq x y z
N MET A 1 -8.29 -3.34 -9.05
CA MET A 1 -7.09 -3.03 -9.85
C MET A 1 -7.15 -3.90 -11.09
N ALA A 2 -6.59 -3.44 -12.21
CA ALA A 2 -6.45 -4.30 -13.39
C ALA A 2 -5.42 -5.42 -13.11
N SER A 3 -5.63 -6.60 -13.70
CA SER A 3 -4.70 -7.73 -13.60
C SER A 3 -3.27 -7.33 -14.04
N LYS A 4 -2.28 -7.90 -13.38
CA LYS A 4 -0.85 -7.75 -13.67
C LYS A 4 -0.28 -8.90 -14.51
N ALA A 5 -1.09 -9.90 -14.86
CA ALA A 5 -0.65 -11.11 -15.57
C ALA A 5 0.21 -10.81 -16.81
N SER A 6 -0.28 -9.95 -17.71
CA SER A 6 0.48 -9.57 -18.93
C SER A 6 1.80 -8.88 -18.59
N SER A 7 1.82 -7.97 -17.61
CA SER A 7 3.06 -7.30 -17.19
C SER A 7 4.09 -8.28 -16.62
N ILE A 8 3.64 -9.27 -15.84
CA ILE A 8 4.49 -10.32 -15.29
C ILE A 8 5.08 -11.17 -16.42
N SER A 9 4.27 -11.56 -17.41
CA SER A 9 4.75 -12.33 -18.56
C SER A 9 5.77 -11.57 -19.39
N THR A 10 5.51 -10.28 -19.67
CA THR A 10 6.47 -9.43 -20.37
C THR A 10 7.76 -9.21 -19.59
N ALA A 11 7.71 -9.14 -18.26
CA ALA A 11 8.88 -8.88 -17.45
C ALA A 11 9.76 -10.10 -17.23
N THR A 12 9.12 -11.24 -16.93
CA THR A 12 9.80 -12.50 -16.62
C THR A 12 10.17 -13.30 -17.86
N GLY A 13 9.50 -13.06 -18.99
CA GLY A 13 9.60 -13.89 -20.19
C GLY A 13 8.87 -15.24 -20.04
N VAL A 14 8.09 -15.42 -18.97
CA VAL A 14 7.36 -16.66 -18.66
C VAL A 14 5.87 -16.36 -18.63
N ASP A 15 5.08 -17.15 -19.35
CA ASP A 15 3.64 -16.99 -19.39
C ASP A 15 3.02 -17.07 -18.00
N TRP A 16 2.02 -16.23 -17.75
CA TRP A 16 1.36 -16.17 -16.45
C TRP A 16 0.74 -17.52 -16.06
N SER A 17 0.19 -18.27 -17.01
CA SER A 17 -0.34 -19.62 -16.76
C SER A 17 0.72 -20.59 -16.24
N ALA A 18 1.99 -20.43 -16.65
CA ALA A 18 3.08 -21.26 -16.15
C ALA A 18 3.48 -20.86 -14.72
N TRP A 19 3.47 -19.56 -14.41
CA TRP A 19 3.62 -19.05 -13.05
C TRP A 19 2.52 -19.56 -12.11
N ASP A 20 1.26 -19.44 -12.56
CA ASP A 20 0.10 -19.89 -11.82
C ASP A 20 0.15 -21.39 -11.50
N ALA A 21 0.40 -22.21 -12.52
CA ALA A 21 0.51 -23.65 -12.38
C ALA A 21 1.64 -24.05 -11.43
N TRP A 22 2.80 -23.40 -11.53
CA TRP A 22 3.94 -23.67 -10.66
C TRP A 22 3.64 -23.30 -9.20
N LEU A 23 3.07 -22.12 -8.94
CA LEU A 23 2.69 -21.70 -7.58
C LEU A 23 1.66 -22.64 -6.95
N ARG A 24 0.66 -23.11 -7.73
CA ARG A 24 -0.30 -24.12 -7.25
C ARG A 24 0.37 -25.44 -6.91
N ALA A 25 1.32 -25.89 -7.74
CA ALA A 25 2.07 -27.11 -7.49
C ALA A 25 2.94 -27.02 -6.21
N GLU A 26 3.42 -25.83 -5.87
CA GLU A 26 4.14 -25.54 -4.62
C GLU A 26 3.25 -25.33 -3.40
N GLY A 27 1.93 -25.54 -3.53
CA GLY A 27 0.97 -25.40 -2.42
C GLY A 27 0.67 -23.94 -2.03
N ALA A 28 0.88 -22.98 -2.94
CA ALA A 28 0.71 -21.55 -2.63
C ALA A 28 -0.73 -21.15 -2.22
N LEU A 29 -1.74 -21.99 -2.47
CA LEU A 29 -3.12 -21.74 -2.04
C LEU A 29 -3.28 -21.75 -0.51
N ASP A 30 -2.42 -22.46 0.20
CA ASP A 30 -2.47 -22.60 1.66
C ASP A 30 -1.44 -21.72 2.38
N LEU A 31 -0.73 -20.87 1.63
CA LEU A 31 0.38 -20.07 2.17
C LEU A 31 -0.04 -18.60 2.39
N PRO A 32 0.46 -17.96 3.45
CA PRO A 32 0.32 -16.52 3.60
C PRO A 32 1.19 -15.80 2.55
N HIS A 33 0.78 -14.59 2.17
CA HIS A 33 1.41 -13.82 1.10
C HIS A 33 2.95 -13.72 1.16
N PRO A 34 3.60 -13.49 2.33
CA PRO A 34 5.05 -13.44 2.39
C PRO A 34 5.73 -14.73 1.92
N GLU A 35 5.12 -15.89 2.18
CA GLU A 35 5.66 -17.18 1.75
C GLU A 35 5.45 -17.37 0.23
N ILE A 36 4.32 -16.94 -0.32
CA ILE A 36 4.10 -16.93 -1.79
C ILE A 36 5.15 -16.03 -2.48
N ALA A 37 5.47 -14.87 -1.90
CA ALA A 37 6.52 -13.99 -2.44
C ALA A 37 7.91 -14.64 -2.38
N LYS A 38 8.22 -15.42 -1.32
CA LYS A 38 9.46 -16.21 -1.25
C LYS A 38 9.51 -17.32 -2.31
N LEU A 39 8.39 -18.03 -2.55
CA LEU A 39 8.29 -19.00 -3.64
C LEU A 39 8.59 -18.34 -5.00
N ALA A 40 7.93 -17.21 -5.28
CA ALA A 40 8.11 -16.48 -6.52
C ALA A 40 9.56 -16.00 -6.70
N LEU A 41 10.17 -15.46 -5.64
CA LEU A 41 11.57 -15.03 -5.66
C LEU A 41 12.52 -16.19 -5.96
N ARG A 42 12.33 -17.32 -5.26
CA ARG A 42 13.14 -18.53 -5.49
C ARG A 42 13.03 -18.98 -6.95
N ARG A 43 11.82 -18.98 -7.51
CA ARG A 43 11.60 -19.37 -8.91
C ARG A 43 12.25 -18.41 -9.91
N VAL A 44 12.20 -17.10 -9.64
CA VAL A 44 12.92 -16.09 -10.44
C VAL A 44 14.42 -16.42 -10.50
N HIS A 45 15.01 -16.80 -9.36
CA HIS A 45 16.42 -17.18 -9.28
C HIS A 45 16.71 -18.53 -9.96
N GLU A 46 15.86 -19.54 -9.77
CA GLU A 46 15.97 -20.85 -10.46
C GLU A 46 15.94 -20.71 -11.98
N LEU A 47 15.12 -19.78 -12.48
CA LEU A 47 15.00 -19.49 -13.91
C LEU A 47 16.12 -18.56 -14.43
N GLY A 48 17.01 -18.09 -13.56
CA GLY A 48 18.12 -17.20 -13.94
C GLY A 48 17.68 -15.83 -14.44
N ILE A 49 16.49 -15.36 -14.03
CA ILE A 49 15.94 -14.08 -14.49
C ILE A 49 16.68 -12.93 -13.78
N THR A 50 17.61 -12.31 -14.50
CA THR A 50 18.38 -11.15 -14.02
C THR A 50 18.09 -9.88 -14.80
N THR A 51 17.38 -9.99 -15.93
CA THR A 51 17.05 -8.90 -16.84
C THR A 51 15.58 -8.98 -17.22
N HIS A 52 14.91 -7.83 -17.27
CA HIS A 52 13.52 -7.71 -17.67
C HIS A 52 13.36 -8.00 -19.17
N ALA A 53 12.65 -9.06 -19.53
CA ALA A 53 12.56 -9.56 -20.91
C ALA A 53 12.01 -8.52 -21.90
N GLY A 54 10.99 -7.76 -21.51
CA GLY A 54 10.39 -6.76 -22.40
C GLY A 54 11.13 -5.44 -22.59
N ASN A 55 12.17 -5.13 -21.80
CA ASN A 55 12.85 -3.82 -21.90
C ASN A 55 14.37 -3.86 -21.67
N GLY A 56 14.95 -5.03 -21.38
CA GLY A 56 16.40 -5.21 -21.24
C GLY A 56 17.03 -4.59 -20.00
N LYS A 57 16.24 -4.01 -19.07
CA LYS A 57 16.77 -3.40 -17.84
C LYS A 57 17.05 -4.45 -16.77
N PRO A 58 17.93 -4.17 -15.79
CA PRO A 58 18.11 -5.04 -14.63
C PRO A 58 16.78 -5.41 -13.99
N PHE A 59 16.60 -6.69 -13.68
CA PHE A 59 15.38 -7.21 -13.08
C PHE A 59 15.38 -6.93 -11.58
N ASN A 60 14.37 -6.21 -11.09
CA ASN A 60 14.16 -6.02 -9.65
C ASN A 60 13.38 -7.21 -9.10
N ASP A 61 14.12 -8.27 -8.76
CA ASP A 61 13.61 -9.56 -8.32
C ASP A 61 12.67 -9.46 -7.10
N GLY A 62 13.05 -8.71 -6.07
CA GLY A 62 12.23 -8.51 -4.87
C GLY A 62 10.89 -7.83 -5.18
N TRP A 63 10.87 -6.83 -6.07
CA TRP A 63 9.64 -6.15 -6.47
C TRP A 63 8.74 -7.03 -7.34
N TRP A 64 9.32 -7.76 -8.29
CA TRP A 64 8.56 -8.66 -9.15
C TRP A 64 8.02 -9.88 -8.41
N ALA A 65 8.75 -10.42 -7.45
CA ALA A 65 8.29 -11.51 -6.58
C ALA A 65 7.02 -11.11 -5.80
N GLN A 66 6.98 -9.90 -5.24
CA GLN A 66 5.75 -9.37 -4.62
C GLN A 66 4.62 -9.22 -5.64
N THR A 67 4.93 -8.69 -6.83
CA THR A 67 3.94 -8.50 -7.90
C THR A 67 3.30 -9.83 -8.34
N ILE A 68 4.10 -10.89 -8.48
CA ILE A 68 3.65 -12.26 -8.77
C ILE A 68 2.74 -12.78 -7.66
N ALA A 69 3.16 -12.66 -6.40
CA ALA A 69 2.38 -13.12 -5.25
C ALA A 69 1.05 -12.34 -5.09
N ILE A 70 1.02 -11.05 -5.44
CA ILE A 70 -0.20 -10.24 -5.46
C ILE A 70 -1.17 -10.73 -6.54
N GLU A 71 -0.68 -10.93 -7.78
CA GLU A 71 -1.53 -11.39 -8.88
C GLU A 71 -2.11 -12.77 -8.59
N PHE A 72 -1.29 -13.70 -8.08
CA PHE A 72 -1.74 -15.03 -7.68
C PHE A 72 -2.82 -14.95 -6.61
N GLY A 73 -2.59 -14.18 -5.54
CA GLY A 73 -3.56 -14.02 -4.46
C GLY A 73 -4.90 -13.43 -4.93
N HIS A 74 -4.88 -12.48 -5.88
CA HIS A 74 -6.11 -11.94 -6.45
C HIS A 74 -6.86 -12.96 -7.31
N GLN A 75 -6.17 -13.75 -8.14
CA GLN A 75 -6.83 -14.71 -9.03
C GLN A 75 -7.48 -15.87 -8.28
N HIS A 76 -6.91 -16.26 -7.14
CA HIS A 76 -7.42 -17.37 -6.32
C HIS A 76 -8.24 -16.93 -5.10
N GLY A 77 -8.54 -15.63 -4.98
CA GLY A 77 -9.34 -15.11 -3.87
C GLY A 77 -8.67 -15.24 -2.50
N LEU A 78 -7.35 -15.43 -2.44
CA LEU A 78 -6.57 -15.49 -1.20
C LEU A 78 -6.41 -14.11 -0.52
N ARG A 79 -6.83 -13.05 -1.21
CA ARG A 79 -6.85 -11.68 -0.70
C ARG A 79 -8.14 -11.00 -1.10
N GLU A 80 -8.83 -10.41 -0.13
CA GLU A 80 -9.86 -9.44 -0.47
C GLU A 80 -9.24 -8.14 -0.98
N LYS A 81 -9.96 -7.45 -1.86
CA LYS A 81 -9.50 -6.20 -2.46
C LYS A 81 -9.34 -5.13 -1.37
N GLY A 82 -8.09 -4.84 -0.98
CA GLY A 82 -7.76 -3.87 0.07
C GLY A 82 -7.17 -4.48 1.34
N GLN A 83 -7.04 -5.80 1.39
CA GLN A 83 -6.46 -6.55 2.51
C GLN A 83 -4.93 -6.58 2.43
N SER A 84 -4.26 -6.20 3.52
CA SER A 84 -2.80 -6.27 3.69
C SER A 84 -2.35 -7.71 3.96
N SER A 85 -1.03 -7.96 3.99
CA SER A 85 -0.49 -9.31 4.21
C SER A 85 -0.75 -9.88 5.60
N THR A 86 -1.21 -9.06 6.55
CA THR A 86 -1.61 -9.46 7.91
C THR A 86 -3.12 -9.64 8.06
N GLY A 87 -3.90 -9.38 7.01
CA GLY A 87 -5.37 -9.41 7.07
C GLY A 87 -6.00 -8.03 7.28
N ASP A 88 -5.21 -7.01 7.65
CA ASP A 88 -5.74 -5.67 7.94
C ASP A 88 -6.05 -4.90 6.67
N HIS A 89 -7.09 -4.08 6.70
CA HIS A 89 -7.46 -3.21 5.59
C HIS A 89 -6.80 -1.84 5.71
N ALA A 90 -6.62 -1.17 4.57
CA ALA A 90 -6.16 0.21 4.54
C ALA A 90 -6.92 1.02 3.50
N VAL A 91 -7.13 2.29 3.81
CA VAL A 91 -7.72 3.27 2.91
C VAL A 91 -6.77 4.44 2.74
N SER A 92 -6.67 4.93 1.51
CA SER A 92 -5.90 6.14 1.21
C SER A 92 -6.77 7.19 0.54
N ALA A 93 -6.57 8.44 0.92
CA ALA A 93 -7.11 9.61 0.27
C ALA A 93 -5.97 10.62 0.06
N SER A 94 -6.02 11.38 -1.03
CA SER A 94 -5.01 12.40 -1.29
C SER A 94 -5.60 13.59 -2.00
N LYS A 95 -5.03 14.77 -1.77
CA LYS A 95 -5.40 16.00 -2.46
C LYS A 95 -4.16 16.68 -3.02
N LYS A 96 -4.26 17.13 -4.28
CA LYS A 96 -3.24 17.99 -4.88
C LYS A 96 -3.29 19.36 -4.24
N VAL A 97 -2.13 19.89 -3.90
CA VAL A 97 -1.98 21.18 -3.23
C VAL A 97 -0.74 21.87 -3.79
N VAL A 98 -0.70 23.20 -3.67
CA VAL A 98 0.44 24.02 -4.06
C VAL A 98 0.91 24.77 -2.82
N GLY A 99 2.21 24.68 -2.53
CA GLY A 99 2.83 25.32 -1.37
C GLY A 99 4.23 24.76 -1.10
N SER A 100 4.95 25.38 -0.15
CA SER A 100 6.18 24.77 0.36
C SER A 100 5.85 23.57 1.26
N LEU A 101 6.80 22.67 1.45
CA LEU A 101 6.60 21.49 2.31
C LEU A 101 6.19 21.86 3.74
N ASP A 102 6.79 22.93 4.29
CA ASP A 102 6.52 23.39 5.65
C ASP A 102 5.15 24.07 5.74
N ASP A 103 4.78 24.92 4.77
CA ASP A 103 3.43 25.53 4.73
C ASP A 103 2.33 24.47 4.66
N LEU A 104 2.56 23.40 3.89
CA LEU A 104 1.61 22.30 3.76
C LEU A 104 1.50 21.48 5.04
N LEU A 105 2.61 21.29 5.76
CA LEU A 105 2.60 20.67 7.08
C LEU A 105 1.84 21.54 8.09
N ASP A 106 2.07 22.85 8.11
CA ASP A 106 1.38 23.76 9.02
C ASP A 106 -0.13 23.80 8.75
N ARG A 107 -0.56 23.79 7.49
CA ARG A 107 -1.99 23.66 7.13
C ARG A 107 -2.58 22.36 7.63
N TRP A 108 -1.85 21.24 7.49
CA TRP A 108 -2.29 19.96 8.02
C TRP A 108 -2.44 20.02 9.54
N LEU A 109 -1.42 20.52 10.25
CA LEU A 109 -1.43 20.65 11.71
C LEU A 109 -2.57 21.55 12.19
N ALA A 110 -2.84 22.66 11.50
CA ALA A 110 -3.96 23.54 11.81
C ALA A 110 -5.32 22.85 11.64
N ALA A 111 -5.49 22.01 10.61
CA ALA A 111 -6.74 21.29 10.37
C ALA A 111 -7.01 20.21 11.43
N VAL A 112 -5.96 19.61 12.00
CA VAL A 112 -6.08 18.59 13.05
C VAL A 112 -5.85 19.13 14.46
N ALA A 113 -5.60 20.44 14.60
CA ALA A 113 -5.33 21.05 15.89
C ALA A 113 -6.52 20.90 16.85
N GLY A 114 -6.25 20.42 18.05
CA GLY A 114 -7.28 20.20 19.07
C GLY A 114 -8.19 18.99 18.84
N GLN A 115 -8.02 18.25 17.74
CA GLN A 115 -8.74 16.99 17.56
C GLN A 115 -8.17 15.93 18.52
N THR A 116 -9.04 15.34 19.34
CA THR A 116 -8.70 14.25 20.26
C THR A 116 -9.22 12.90 19.77
N ASP A 117 -10.08 12.91 18.76
CA ASP A 117 -10.60 11.77 18.03
C ASP A 117 -10.77 12.12 16.56
N PHE A 118 -10.77 11.09 15.72
CA PHE A 118 -11.15 11.17 14.32
C PHE A 118 -12.33 10.23 14.12
N ASP A 119 -13.45 10.76 13.62
CA ASP A 119 -14.67 9.99 13.38
C ASP A 119 -15.04 9.08 14.58
N GLY A 120 -14.97 9.62 15.80
CA GLY A 120 -15.31 8.90 17.03
C GLY A 120 -14.23 7.94 17.58
N VAL A 121 -13.09 7.80 16.90
CA VAL A 121 -11.96 6.98 17.36
C VAL A 121 -10.86 7.87 17.93
N LYS A 122 -10.56 7.70 19.22
CA LYS A 122 -9.61 8.56 19.95
C LYS A 122 -8.17 8.33 19.50
N LEU A 123 -7.38 9.40 19.55
CA LEU A 123 -5.93 9.34 19.46
C LEU A 123 -5.33 8.52 20.61
N GLU A 124 -4.41 7.62 20.26
CA GLU A 124 -3.55 6.93 21.21
C GLU A 124 -2.23 7.69 21.31
N GLY A 125 -2.15 8.59 22.29
CA GLY A 125 -0.97 9.43 22.53
C GLY A 125 -0.83 10.60 21.55
N GLU A 126 0.35 11.22 21.57
CA GLU A 126 0.64 12.36 20.71
C GLU A 126 1.08 11.93 19.30
N PRO A 127 0.60 12.60 18.24
CA PRO A 127 1.08 12.37 16.88
C PRO A 127 2.56 12.69 16.73
N ARG A 128 3.27 11.84 15.99
CA ARG A 128 4.68 12.05 15.64
C ARG A 128 4.81 12.84 14.35
N ILE A 129 5.66 13.87 14.38
CA ILE A 129 6.04 14.67 13.22
C ILE A 129 7.49 14.36 12.85
N SER A 130 7.78 14.21 11.56
CA SER A 130 9.16 14.10 11.07
C SER A 130 9.30 14.64 9.66
N SER A 131 10.54 14.93 9.25
CA SER A 131 10.84 15.55 7.96
C SER A 131 12.07 14.91 7.31
N THR A 132 12.09 14.97 5.98
CA THR A 132 13.29 14.75 5.16
C THR A 132 13.38 15.87 4.12
N GLU A 133 14.42 15.88 3.30
CA GLU A 133 14.60 16.89 2.25
C GLU A 133 13.36 17.05 1.34
N LYS A 134 12.71 15.94 0.98
CA LYS A 134 11.60 15.92 0.01
C LYS A 134 10.22 15.69 0.62
N TRP A 135 10.14 15.44 1.92
CA TRP A 135 8.90 14.99 2.56
C TRP A 135 8.68 15.62 3.93
N ARG A 136 7.41 15.74 4.31
CA ARG A 136 6.98 15.87 5.70
C ARG A 136 6.03 14.73 6.04
N TYR A 137 6.08 14.32 7.29
CA TYR A 137 5.32 13.20 7.81
C TYR A 137 4.60 13.59 9.08
N TRP A 138 3.34 13.19 9.18
CA TRP A 138 2.56 13.21 10.42
C TRP A 138 1.97 11.81 10.63
N ARG A 139 2.14 11.24 11.82
CA ARG A 139 1.83 9.84 12.10
C ARG A 139 1.11 9.75 13.44
N ALA A 140 -0.06 9.13 13.48
CA ALA A 140 -0.84 8.96 14.71
C ALA A 140 -1.36 7.52 14.84
N LYS A 141 -1.45 7.04 16.07
CA LYS A 141 -2.15 5.80 16.41
C LYS A 141 -3.52 6.13 16.98
N LEU A 142 -4.46 5.21 16.78
CA LEU A 142 -5.81 5.31 17.30
C LEU A 142 -6.08 4.18 18.30
N THR A 143 -7.00 4.43 19.23
CA THR A 143 -7.33 3.51 20.34
C THR A 143 -7.95 2.18 19.90
N ASP A 144 -8.42 2.06 18.67
CA ASP A 144 -8.89 0.81 18.05
C ASP A 144 -7.75 -0.03 17.45
N GLY A 145 -6.49 0.42 17.58
CA GLY A 145 -5.30 -0.26 17.05
C GLY A 145 -4.93 0.17 15.62
N SER A 146 -5.77 0.95 14.96
CA SER A 146 -5.49 1.50 13.64
C SER A 146 -4.50 2.67 13.70
N SER A 147 -4.01 3.11 12.53
CA SER A 147 -3.05 4.20 12.43
C SER A 147 -3.31 5.10 11.24
N VAL A 148 -3.07 6.40 11.44
CA VAL A 148 -3.19 7.43 10.41
C VAL A 148 -1.80 7.92 10.04
N ASN A 149 -1.50 7.79 8.76
CA ASN A 149 -0.21 8.10 8.17
C ASN A 149 -0.37 9.20 7.13
N VAL A 150 0.23 10.36 7.35
CA VAL A 150 0.17 11.48 6.43
C VAL A 150 1.55 11.75 5.85
N ASP A 151 1.60 11.74 4.52
CA ASP A 151 2.79 12.02 3.73
C ASP A 151 2.54 13.27 2.88
N ILE A 152 3.45 14.23 2.98
CA ILE A 152 3.37 15.52 2.30
C ILE A 152 4.56 15.64 1.35
N SER A 153 4.25 15.82 0.06
CA SER A 153 5.20 16.14 -1.01
C SER A 153 4.94 17.53 -1.57
N ALA A 154 5.81 17.98 -2.49
CA ALA A 154 5.72 19.31 -3.10
C ALA A 154 4.39 19.59 -3.84
N ASP A 155 3.62 18.57 -4.19
CA ASP A 155 2.42 18.66 -5.02
C ASP A 155 1.17 18.01 -4.41
N ARG A 156 1.28 17.40 -3.21
CA ARG A 156 0.22 16.56 -2.65
C ARG A 156 0.33 16.35 -1.14
N ILE A 157 -0.82 16.28 -0.48
CA ILE A 157 -0.97 15.70 0.86
C ILE A 157 -1.75 14.39 0.71
N ALA A 158 -1.20 13.29 1.23
CA ALA A 158 -1.81 11.97 1.18
C ALA A 158 -1.99 11.43 2.60
N VAL A 159 -3.20 10.97 2.91
CA VAL A 159 -3.54 10.26 4.14
C VAL A 159 -3.71 8.79 3.81
N GLN A 160 -3.06 7.93 4.59
CA GLN A 160 -3.29 6.50 4.64
C GLN A 160 -3.75 6.13 6.05
N HIS A 161 -4.95 5.59 6.16
CA HIS A 161 -5.45 4.98 7.38
C HIS A 161 -5.30 3.46 7.24
N ALA A 162 -4.44 2.86 8.05
CA ALA A 162 -4.09 1.44 8.04
C ALA A 162 -4.47 0.74 9.34
N GLY A 163 -4.57 -0.59 9.33
CA GLY A 163 -4.98 -1.36 10.51
C GLY A 163 -6.50 -1.38 10.68
N LEU A 164 -7.27 -1.23 9.60
CA LEU A 164 -8.72 -1.30 9.65
C LEU A 164 -9.17 -2.75 9.72
N GLU A 165 -10.18 -3.02 10.55
CA GLU A 165 -10.73 -4.36 10.76
C GLU A 165 -11.40 -4.91 9.50
N SER A 166 -12.00 -4.04 8.68
CA SER A 166 -12.73 -4.47 7.48
C SER A 166 -12.61 -3.51 6.29
N ALA A 167 -12.99 -4.00 5.10
CA ALA A 167 -13.17 -3.17 3.91
C ALA A 167 -14.30 -2.14 4.08
N ALA A 168 -15.35 -2.48 4.83
CA ALA A 168 -16.47 -1.57 5.11
C ALA A 168 -16.02 -0.36 5.93
N ASP A 169 -15.09 -0.53 6.87
CA ASP A 169 -14.47 0.59 7.58
C ASP A 169 -13.71 1.49 6.61
N GLY A 170 -13.07 0.91 5.59
CA GLY A 170 -12.44 1.68 4.52
C GLY A 170 -13.43 2.56 3.75
N GLU A 171 -14.66 2.09 3.51
CA GLU A 171 -15.72 2.86 2.85
C GLU A 171 -16.24 4.00 3.72
N ARG A 172 -16.26 3.82 5.05
CA ARG A 172 -16.56 4.87 6.03
C ARG A 172 -15.46 5.92 6.11
N TRP A 173 -14.21 5.49 6.22
CA TRP A 173 -13.06 6.37 6.43
C TRP A 173 -12.64 7.16 5.19
N ARG A 174 -12.86 6.61 3.98
CA ARG A 174 -12.51 7.30 2.72
C ARG A 174 -13.18 8.68 2.57
N PRO A 175 -14.51 8.83 2.69
CA PRO A 175 -15.16 10.13 2.58
C PRO A 175 -14.76 11.06 3.74
N TYR A 176 -14.59 10.54 4.95
CA TYR A 176 -14.12 11.31 6.09
C TYR A 176 -12.78 12.01 5.79
N TRP A 177 -11.76 11.24 5.35
CA TRP A 177 -10.45 11.82 5.03
C TRP A 177 -10.48 12.75 3.82
N LYS A 178 -11.36 12.50 2.84
CA LYS A 178 -11.57 13.44 1.73
C LYS A 178 -12.13 14.78 2.22
N THR A 179 -13.03 14.77 3.22
CA THR A 179 -13.55 16.00 3.83
C THR A 179 -12.45 16.76 4.57
N VAL A 180 -11.66 16.07 5.40
CA VAL A 180 -10.52 16.68 6.11
C VAL A 180 -9.50 17.27 5.14
N LEU A 181 -9.11 16.52 4.10
CA LEU A 181 -8.21 17.04 3.07
C LEU A 181 -8.83 18.22 2.32
N SER A 182 -10.15 18.26 2.19
CA SER A 182 -10.83 19.32 1.47
C SER A 182 -10.76 20.66 2.19
N SER A 183 -10.72 20.68 3.52
CA SER A 183 -10.61 21.92 4.33
C SER A 183 -9.22 22.54 4.35
N LEU A 184 -8.21 21.91 3.74
CA LEU A 184 -6.82 22.40 3.67
C LEU A 184 -6.59 23.47 2.58
N VAL A 185 -7.61 23.80 1.80
CA VAL A 185 -7.55 24.71 0.65
C VAL A 185 -8.63 25.76 0.77
#